data_AF-A0A8T3S8W9-F1
#
_entry.id   AF-A0A8T3S8W9-F1
#
_cell.length_a   1.000
_cell.length_b   1.000
_cell.length_c   1.000
_cell.angle_alpha   90.00
_cell.angle_beta   90.00
_cell.angle_gamma   90.00
#
_symmetry.space_group_name_H-M   'P 1'
#
loop_
_entity.id
_entity.type
_entity.pdbx_description
1 polymer ?
#
loop_
_entity_poly.entity_id
_entity_poly.type
_entity_poly.pdbx_seq_one_letter_code
_entity_poly.pdbx_strand_id
1 'polypeptide(L)'
;LALRLERPATFGPAGTYRPLSVEGRKAAHAVSFMRGDSAVTIVPRLVLGLGRDWGDTSLELPSGPWRNALTGEQWPDGRLPLAELLARFPVALLVREGGAHE
;
A
#
# COMPACT_ATOMS: atom_id res chain seq x y z
N LEU A 1 -3.75 -6.50 13.36
CA LEU A 1 -2.88 -6.70 14.53
C LEU A 1 -1.86 -7.81 14.33
N ALA A 2 -2.25 -8.96 13.76
CA ALA A 2 -1.34 -10.09 13.45
C ALA A 2 -0.03 -9.67 12.77
N LEU A 3 -0.09 -8.97 11.63
CA LEU A 3 1.12 -8.50 10.93
C LEU A 3 2.08 -7.67 11.79
N ARG A 4 1.54 -6.86 12.72
CA ARG A 4 2.35 -6.05 13.64
C ARG A 4 3.09 -6.92 14.66
N LEU A 5 2.47 -8.02 15.10
CA LEU A 5 3.07 -9.00 15.98
C LEU A 5 4.11 -9.84 15.24
N GLU A 6 3.83 -10.22 14.00
CA GLU A 6 4.72 -11.01 13.14
C GLU A 6 5.98 -10.24 12.72
N ARG A 7 5.88 -8.91 12.57
CA ARG A 7 6.97 -8.06 12.07
C ARG A 7 7.34 -6.92 13.04
N PRO A 8 7.85 -7.23 14.24
CA PRO A 8 8.14 -6.22 15.25
C PRO A 8 9.19 -5.20 14.77
N ALA A 9 10.16 -5.58 13.94
CA ALA A 9 11.14 -4.65 13.37
C ALA A 9 10.49 -3.58 12.47
N THR A 10 9.47 -3.95 11.68
CA THR A 10 8.76 -3.04 10.77
C THR A 10 7.89 -2.03 11.50
N PHE A 11 7.28 -2.43 12.62
CA PHE A 11 6.29 -1.60 13.34
C PHE A 11 6.77 -1.05 14.68
N GLY A 12 7.93 -1.51 15.17
CA GLY A 12 8.57 -1.07 16.40
C GLY A 12 9.37 0.23 16.25
N PRO A 13 10.17 0.60 17.27
CA PRO A 13 10.88 1.88 17.32
C PRO A 13 11.88 2.11 16.17
N ALA A 14 12.48 1.04 15.65
CA ALA A 14 13.42 1.11 14.52
C ALA A 14 12.72 1.16 13.14
N GLY A 15 11.41 0.90 13.09
CA GLY A 15 10.65 0.83 11.84
C GLY A 15 10.41 2.23 11.27
N THR A 16 11.02 2.52 10.12
CA THR A 16 10.88 3.80 9.43
C THR A 16 9.43 4.08 8.98
N TYR A 17 9.17 5.34 8.63
CA TYR A 17 7.92 5.78 8.03
C TYR A 17 8.25 6.63 6.81
N ARG A 18 7.79 6.21 5.63
CA ARG A 18 8.05 6.92 4.38
C ARG A 18 6.75 7.13 3.61
N PRO A 19 6.35 8.38 3.30
CA PRO A 19 5.21 8.60 2.42
C PRO A 19 5.50 8.03 1.03
N LEU A 20 4.47 7.53 0.36
CA LEU A 20 4.56 7.12 -1.05
C LEU A 20 3.71 8.07 -1.90
N SER A 21 4.25 8.43 -3.06
CA SER A 21 3.61 9.35 -4.00
C SER A 21 2.47 8.64 -4.74
N VAL A 22 1.33 9.31 -4.78
CA VAL A 22 0.19 8.93 -5.62
C VAL A 22 0.03 10.00 -6.69
N GLU A 23 -0.17 9.56 -7.92
CA GLU A 23 -0.28 10.43 -9.09
C GLU A 23 -1.63 10.26 -9.76
N GLY A 24 -2.05 11.25 -10.55
CA GLY A 24 -3.31 11.26 -11.29
C GLY A 24 -4.37 12.17 -10.66
N ARG A 25 -5.49 12.35 -11.38
CA ARG A 25 -6.51 13.36 -11.05
C ARG A 25 -7.12 13.22 -9.65
N LYS A 26 -7.15 12.02 -9.06
CA LYS A 26 -7.74 11.76 -7.74
C LYS A 26 -6.68 11.45 -6.68
N ALA A 27 -5.41 11.80 -6.91
CA ALA A 27 -4.32 11.57 -5.95
C ALA A 27 -4.59 12.11 -4.53
N ALA A 28 -5.24 13.28 -4.43
CA ALA A 28 -5.61 13.87 -3.14
C ALA A 28 -6.61 13.02 -2.31
N HIS A 29 -7.28 12.05 -2.94
CA HIS A 29 -8.17 11.10 -2.30
C HIS A 29 -7.45 9.85 -1.77
N ALA A 30 -6.15 9.71 -1.97
CA ALA A 30 -5.38 8.60 -1.42
C ALA A 30 -4.43 9.08 -0.31
N VAL A 31 -4.27 8.26 0.71
CA VAL A 31 -3.14 8.32 1.64
C VAL A 31 -2.37 7.03 1.46
N SER A 32 -1.06 7.13 1.22
CA SER A 32 -0.21 5.97 1.14
C SER A 32 1.14 6.18 1.79
N PHE A 33 1.64 5.13 2.44
CA PHE A 33 2.91 5.16 3.14
C PHE A 33 3.48 3.75 3.29
N MET A 34 4.80 3.72 3.48
CA MET A 34 5.58 2.53 3.81
C MET A 34 6.01 2.58 5.27
N ARG A 35 5.91 1.45 5.95
CA ARG A 35 6.51 1.18 7.27
C ARG A 35 7.69 0.25 7.11
N GLY A 36 8.81 0.62 7.71
CA GLY A 36 10.09 -0.04 7.46
C GLY A 36 10.36 -0.10 5.95
N ASP A 37 10.75 -1.28 5.51
CA ASP A 37 11.05 -1.64 4.12
C ASP A 37 10.11 -2.73 3.58
N SER A 38 9.06 -3.10 4.32
CA SER A 38 8.33 -4.34 4.03
C SER A 38 6.80 -4.28 4.17
N ALA A 39 6.21 -3.14 4.55
CA ALA A 39 4.77 -2.97 4.60
C ALA A 39 4.33 -1.63 4.00
N VAL A 40 3.41 -1.67 3.03
CA VAL A 40 2.80 -0.48 2.40
C VAL A 40 1.31 -0.47 2.69
N THR A 41 0.81 0.69 3.12
CA THR A 41 -0.61 0.92 3.39
C THR A 41 -1.15 1.93 2.40
N ILE A 42 -2.31 1.63 1.81
CA ILE A 42 -3.05 2.52 0.93
C ILE A 42 -4.49 2.60 1.41
N VAL A 43 -4.97 3.83 1.67
CA VAL A 43 -6.34 4.07 2.12
C VAL A 43 -6.96 5.26 1.40
N PRO A 44 -8.27 5.21 1.07
CA PRO A 44 -8.97 6.37 0.56
C PRO A 44 -9.26 7.37 1.68
N ARG A 45 -9.29 8.65 1.32
CA ARG A 45 -9.75 9.77 2.13
C ARG A 45 -10.71 10.62 1.31
N LEU A 46 -11.53 11.42 1.98
CA LEU A 46 -12.51 12.30 1.33
C LEU A 46 -13.41 11.51 0.35
N VAL A 47 -13.87 10.32 0.78
CA VAL A 47 -14.52 9.30 -0.06
C VAL A 47 -15.78 9.77 -0.77
N LEU A 48 -16.50 10.74 -0.20
CA LEU A 48 -17.68 11.34 -0.85
C LEU A 48 -17.31 12.02 -2.17
N GLY A 49 -16.18 12.73 -2.22
CA GLY A 49 -15.69 13.38 -3.44
C GLY A 49 -15.00 12.43 -4.43
N LEU A 50 -14.53 11.27 -3.95
CA LEU A 50 -13.92 10.25 -4.81
C LEU A 50 -14.95 9.63 -5.78
N GLY A 51 -16.21 9.51 -5.35
CA GLY A 51 -17.27 8.90 -6.15
C GLY A 51 -17.09 7.41 -6.40
N ARG A 52 -16.28 6.72 -5.59
CA ARG A 52 -15.88 5.30 -5.74
C ARG A 52 -15.20 4.96 -7.07
N ASP A 53 -14.66 5.97 -7.74
CA ASP A 53 -13.91 5.82 -8.97
C ASP A 53 -12.53 6.44 -8.78
N TRP A 54 -11.49 5.76 -9.22
CA TRP A 54 -10.10 6.22 -9.12
C TRP A 54 -9.58 6.83 -10.42
N GLY A 55 -10.25 6.64 -11.56
CA GLY A 55 -9.79 7.10 -12.86
C GLY A 55 -8.35 6.66 -13.17
N ASP A 56 -7.51 7.61 -13.57
CA ASP A 56 -6.10 7.43 -13.91
C ASP A 56 -5.15 7.39 -12.69
N THR A 57 -5.68 7.33 -11.47
CA THR A 57 -4.89 7.47 -10.25
C THR A 57 -4.07 6.21 -9.97
N SER A 58 -2.77 6.39 -9.74
CA SER A 58 -1.80 5.31 -9.56
C SER A 58 -0.84 5.57 -8.41
N LEU A 59 -0.33 4.49 -7.82
CA LEU A 59 0.75 4.52 -6.82
C LEU A 59 2.03 3.97 -7.46
N GLU A 60 3.18 4.57 -7.14
CA GLU A 60 4.48 3.95 -7.42
C GLU A 60 4.90 3.05 -6.25
N LEU A 61 4.96 1.74 -6.48
CA LEU A 61 5.33 0.76 -5.48
C LEU A 61 6.83 0.43 -5.57
N PRO A 62 7.58 0.45 -4.44
CA PRO A 62 9.01 0.12 -4.46
C PRO A 62 9.25 -1.31 -4.95
N SER A 63 10.47 -1.55 -5.42
CA SER A 63 10.86 -2.84 -5.99
C SER A 63 10.55 -4.03 -5.09
N GLY A 64 10.28 -5.19 -5.69
CA GLY A 64 10.09 -6.48 -5.01
C GLY A 64 8.67 -7.01 -5.10
N PRO A 65 8.46 -8.30 -4.75
CA PRO A 65 7.14 -8.91 -4.79
C PRO A 65 6.30 -8.46 -3.60
N TRP A 66 5.04 -8.12 -3.87
CA TRP A 66 4.10 -7.67 -2.85
C TRP A 66 2.88 -8.57 -2.81
N ARG A 67 2.42 -8.87 -1.60
CA ARG A 67 1.13 -9.53 -1.38
C ARG A 67 0.21 -8.61 -0.59
N ASN A 68 -1.03 -8.49 -1.02
CA ASN A 68 -2.07 -7.85 -0.21
C ASN A 68 -2.47 -8.79 0.93
N ALA A 69 -2.13 -8.42 2.16
CA ALA A 69 -2.41 -9.21 3.35
C ALA A 69 -3.91 -9.39 3.62
N LEU A 70 -4.77 -8.54 3.04
CA LEU A 70 -6.22 -8.55 3.25
C LEU A 70 -6.96 -9.41 2.21
N THR A 71 -6.44 -9.49 0.98
CA THR A 71 -7.11 -10.18 -0.13
C THR A 71 -6.36 -11.43 -0.61
N GLY A 72 -5.07 -11.55 -0.28
CA GLY A 72 -4.17 -12.59 -0.76
C GLY A 72 -3.61 -12.35 -2.17
N GLU A 73 -4.00 -11.28 -2.84
CA GLU A 73 -3.55 -10.98 -4.21
C GLU A 73 -2.06 -10.62 -4.24
N GLN A 74 -1.35 -11.11 -5.26
CA GLN A 74 0.01 -10.73 -5.54
C GLN A 74 0.03 -9.54 -6.50
N TRP A 75 0.93 -8.60 -6.24
CA TRP A 75 1.11 -7.38 -7.02
C TRP A 75 2.58 -7.22 -7.39
N PRO A 76 2.88 -6.80 -8.64
CA PRO A 76 4.22 -6.43 -9.02
C PRO A 76 4.63 -5.11 -8.33
N ASP A 77 5.91 -4.78 -8.44
CA ASP A 77 6.39 -3.44 -8.13
C ASP A 77 6.07 -2.44 -9.26
N GLY A 78 6.46 -1.19 -9.07
CA GLY A 78 6.27 -0.12 -10.03
C GLY A 78 4.88 0.52 -9.97
N ARG A 79 4.46 1.09 -11.09
CA ARG A 79 3.23 1.89 -11.19
C ARG A 79 1.97 1.02 -11.21
N LEU A 80 1.17 1.10 -10.14
CA LEU A 80 -0.07 0.34 -9.97
C LEU A 80 -1.32 1.23 -10.03
N PRO A 81 -2.33 0.91 -10.85
CA PRO A 81 -3.62 1.60 -10.84
C PRO A 81 -4.38 1.37 -9.53
N LEU A 82 -4.80 2.44 -8.85
CA LEU A 82 -5.61 2.31 -7.62
C LEU A 82 -6.99 1.73 -7.88
N ALA A 83 -7.52 1.92 -9.10
CA ALA A 83 -8.78 1.32 -9.53
C ALA A 83 -8.76 -0.20 -9.43
N GLU A 84 -7.64 -0.83 -9.81
CA GLU A 84 -7.47 -2.28 -9.78
C GLU A 84 -7.06 -2.75 -8.38
N LEU A 85 -6.09 -2.07 -7.77
CA LEU A 85 -5.55 -2.43 -6.45
C LEU A 85 -6.62 -2.46 -5.35
N LEU A 86 -7.62 -1.57 -5.44
CA LEU A 86 -8.68 -1.39 -4.45
C LEU A 86 -10.05 -1.91 -4.95
N ALA A 87 -10.09 -2.63 -6.08
CA ALA A 87 -11.32 -3.16 -6.64
C ALA A 87 -12.01 -4.17 -5.71
N ARG A 88 -11.23 -5.07 -5.12
CA ARG A 88 -11.73 -6.17 -4.28
C ARG A 88 -11.96 -5.77 -2.83
N PHE A 89 -11.12 -4.88 -2.30
CA PHE A 89 -11.23 -4.37 -0.93
C PHE A 89 -10.87 -2.88 -0.91
N PRO A 90 -11.62 -2.02 -0.19
CA PRO A 90 -11.50 -0.56 -0.32
C PRO A 90 -10.22 0.03 0.26
N VAL A 91 -9.34 -0.81 0.81
CA VAL A 91 -8.00 -0.47 1.31
C VAL A 91 -7.03 -1.58 0.94
N ALA A 92 -5.74 -1.28 0.87
CA ALA A 92 -4.70 -2.27 0.63
C ALA A 92 -3.63 -2.21 1.72
N LEU A 93 -3.21 -3.39 2.17
CA LEU A 93 -2.05 -3.58 3.03
C LEU A 93 -1.10 -4.54 2.32
N LEU A 94 -0.17 -3.98 1.57
CA LEU A 94 0.81 -4.75 0.82
C LEU A 94 1.98 -5.09 1.73
N VAL A 95 2.35 -6.36 1.76
CA VAL A 95 3.51 -6.86 2.48
C VAL A 95 4.50 -7.43 1.51
N ARG A 96 5.77 -7.06 1.67
CA ARG A 96 6.84 -7.61 0.85
C ARG A 96 6.97 -9.10 1.15
N GLU A 97 7.02 -9.91 0.09
CA GLU A 97 7.29 -11.34 0.20
C GLU A 97 8.80 -11.56 0.13
N GLY A 98 9.38 -12.30 1.08
CA GLY A 98 10.81 -12.65 1.06
C GLY A 98 11.79 -11.59 1.57
N GLY A 99 11.57 -11.04 2.78
CA GLY A 99 12.57 -10.22 3.48
C GLY A 99 12.90 -10.78 4.86
N ALA A 100 13.68 -11.85 4.90
CA ALA A 100 14.48 -12.18 6.09
C ALA A 100 15.95 -12.00 5.69
N HIS A 101 16.64 -11.14 6.46
CA HIS A 101 18.08 -10.90 6.46
C HIS A 101 18.65 -10.05 5.30
N GLU A 102 19.03 -8.82 5.65
CA GLU A 102 20.46 -8.46 5.75
C GLU A 102 20.69 -7.73 7.07
#